data_AF-A0A257AVE6-F1
#
_entry.id   AF-A0A257AVE6-F1
#
_cell.length_a   1.000
_cell.length_b   1.000
_cell.length_c   1.000
_cell.angle_alpha   90.00
_cell.angle_beta   90.00
_cell.angle_gamma   90.00
#
_symmetry.space_group_name_H-M   'P 1'
#
loop_
_entity.id
_entity.type
_entity.pdbx_description
1 polymer ?
#
loop_
_entity_poly.entity_id
_entity_poly.type
_entity_poly.pdbx_seq_one_letter_code
_entity_poly.pdbx_strand_id
1 'polypeptide(L)'
;GLDFSNHFVMLADPPAGYTGPMTHEALTKAGVPLLAYGNFITVALNFVILAFIIFVMVKQINRLKREVPPPPPALAEPPEDVKLLREIRDALRK
;
A
#
# COMPACT_ATOMS: atom_id res chain seq x y z
N GLY A 1 -12.08 7.79 21.47
CA GLY A 1 -11.13 7.27 20.45
C GLY A 1 -9.73 7.34 21.03
N LEU A 2 -8.79 6.56 20.50
CA LEU A 2 -7.36 6.75 20.81
C LEU A 2 -6.95 8.14 20.32
N ASP A 3 -6.84 9.11 21.23
CA ASP A 3 -6.53 10.51 20.91
C ASP A 3 -5.13 10.86 21.42
N PHE A 4 -4.21 11.06 20.47
CA PHE A 4 -2.83 11.45 20.73
C PHE A 4 -2.60 12.95 20.49
N SER A 5 -3.64 13.75 20.19
CA SER A 5 -3.48 15.16 19.78
C SER A 5 -2.79 16.04 20.83
N ASN A 6 -2.88 15.67 22.11
CA ASN A 6 -2.26 16.41 23.22
C ASN A 6 -0.91 15.82 23.69
N HIS A 7 -0.31 14.92 22.91
CA HIS A 7 1.03 14.39 23.19
C HIS A 7 2.09 15.20 22.43
N PHE A 8 2.71 16.14 23.14
CA PHE A 8 3.76 16.98 22.61
C PHE A 8 4.83 17.27 23.66
N VAL A 9 6.07 17.48 23.22
CA VAL A 9 7.17 17.97 24.06
C VAL A 9 7.40 19.43 23.73
N MET A 10 7.37 20.31 24.73
CA MET A 10 7.76 21.71 24.57
C MET A 10 9.28 21.78 24.47
N LEU A 11 9.80 22.35 23.38
CA LEU A 11 11.26 22.49 23.18
C LEU A 11 11.82 23.80 23.78
N ALA A 12 10.94 24.72 24.13
CA ALA A 12 11.28 25.99 24.78
C ALA A 12 10.14 26.42 25.70
N ASP A 13 10.48 27.21 26.71
CA ASP A 13 9.49 27.79 27.61
C ASP A 13 8.57 28.77 26.85
N PRO A 14 7.28 28.86 27.25
CA PRO A 14 6.38 29.87 26.71
C PRO A 14 6.93 31.29 26.93
N PRO A 15 6.64 32.24 26.03
CA PRO A 15 7.11 33.62 26.18
C PRO A 15 6.68 34.22 27.53
N ALA A 16 7.58 35.01 28.14
CA ALA A 16 7.36 35.60 29.47
C ALA A 16 6.05 36.41 29.50
N GLY A 17 5.10 35.96 30.32
CA GLY A 17 3.75 36.55 30.42
C GLY A 17 2.61 35.72 29.80
N TYR A 18 2.89 34.53 29.26
CA TYR A 18 1.85 33.64 28.76
C TYR A 18 0.96 33.07 29.89
N THR A 19 -0.31 33.47 29.91
CA THR A 19 -1.35 32.96 30.85
C THR A 19 -2.36 32.05 30.17
N GLY A 20 -2.08 31.60 28.94
CA GLY A 20 -2.97 30.74 28.17
C GLY A 20 -2.96 29.28 28.64
N PRO A 21 -3.91 28.47 28.16
CA PRO A 21 -3.93 27.04 28.46
C PRO A 21 -2.69 26.34 27.89
N MET A 22 -2.09 25.41 28.65
CA MET A 22 -0.97 24.58 28.22
C MET A 22 -1.39 23.47 27.23
N THR A 23 -2.15 23.84 26.19
CA THR A 23 -2.63 22.93 25.14
C THR A 23 -1.82 23.12 23.87
N HIS A 24 -1.74 22.06 23.06
CA HIS A 24 -0.96 22.04 21.83
C HIS A 24 -1.29 23.23 20.91
N GLU A 25 -2.58 23.49 20.71
CA GLU A 25 -3.07 24.56 19.84
C GLU A 25 -2.71 25.96 20.36
N ALA A 26 -2.82 26.17 21.67
CA ALA A 26 -2.61 27.47 22.29
C ALA A 26 -1.12 27.81 22.38
N LEU A 27 -0.25 26.81 22.60
CA LEU A 27 1.20 26.97 22.59
C LEU A 27 1.74 27.11 21.16
N THR A 28 1.15 26.40 20.18
CA THR A 28 1.51 26.54 18.76
C THR A 28 1.21 27.97 18.30
N LYS A 29 0.04 28.51 18.67
CA LYS A 29 -0.34 29.90 18.38
C LYS A 29 0.53 30.92 19.10
N ALA A 30 1.04 30.59 20.29
CA ALA A 30 1.98 31.43 21.03
C ALA A 30 3.41 31.40 20.44
N GLY A 31 3.64 30.67 19.34
CA GLY A 31 4.94 30.57 18.69
C GLY A 31 5.94 29.70 19.44
N VAL A 32 5.47 28.88 20.39
CA VAL A 32 6.33 27.94 21.11
C VAL A 32 6.66 26.78 20.17
N PRO A 33 7.95 26.46 19.95
CA PRO A 33 8.32 25.27 19.19
C PRO A 33 7.91 24.01 19.96
N LEU A 34 6.94 23.28 19.41
CA LEU A 34 6.38 22.06 19.99
C LEU A 34 6.72 20.89 19.10
N LEU A 35 7.26 19.82 19.67
CA LEU A 35 7.36 18.53 18.99
C LEU A 35 6.09 17.73 19.22
N ALA A 36 5.18 17.82 18.26
CA ALA A 36 3.90 17.11 18.23
C ALA A 36 4.07 15.64 17.80
N TYR A 37 4.67 14.80 18.65
CA TYR A 37 4.86 13.37 18.33
C TYR A 37 3.54 12.57 18.31
N GLY A 38 2.48 13.08 18.95
CA GLY A 38 1.16 12.45 18.94
C GLY A 38 0.51 12.37 17.55
N ASN A 39 0.63 13.43 16.74
CA ASN A 39 0.14 13.39 15.35
C ASN A 39 0.97 12.40 14.51
N PHE A 40 2.29 12.40 14.68
CA PHE A 40 3.18 11.45 14.01
C PHE A 40 2.79 9.98 14.32
N ILE A 41 2.52 9.65 15.58
CA ILE A 41 2.06 8.30 15.97
C ILE A 41 0.72 7.98 15.32
N THR A 42 -0.21 8.93 15.26
CA THR A 42 -1.51 8.74 14.60
C THR A 42 -1.34 8.41 13.11
N VAL A 43 -0.53 9.20 12.40
CA VAL A 43 -0.23 8.97 10.97
C VAL A 43 0.51 7.66 10.76
N ALA A 44 1.52 7.36 11.59
CA ALA A 44 2.27 6.11 11.53
C ALA A 44 1.36 4.90 11.77
N LEU A 45 0.46 4.97 12.75
CA LEU A 45 -0.50 3.91 13.04
C LEU A 45 -1.48 3.70 11.88
N ASN A 46 -2.01 4.78 11.31
CA ASN A 46 -2.86 4.71 10.12
C ASN A 46 -2.15 4.08 8.93
N PHE A 47 -0.88 4.47 8.70
CA PHE A 47 -0.05 3.90 7.64
C PHE A 47 0.20 2.41 7.85
N VAL A 48 0.53 1.99 9.08
CA VAL A 48 0.75 0.57 9.43
C VAL A 48 -0.53 -0.25 9.23
N ILE A 49 -1.68 0.26 9.68
CA ILE A 49 -2.97 -0.42 9.48
C ILE A 49 -3.29 -0.56 7.98
N LEU A 50 -3.17 0.51 7.21
CA LEU A 50 -3.43 0.49 5.77
C LEU A 50 -2.46 -0.46 5.04
N ALA A 51 -1.17 -0.40 5.35
CA ALA A 51 -0.16 -1.29 4.79
C ALA A 51 -0.46 -2.76 5.13
N PHE A 52 -0.88 -3.05 6.35
CA PHE A 52 -1.26 -4.40 6.78
C PHE A 52 -2.49 -4.91 6.00
N ILE A 53 -3.53 -4.09 5.83
CA ILE A 53 -4.72 -4.45 5.04
C ILE A 53 -4.35 -4.76 3.59
N ILE A 54 -3.57 -3.89 2.94
CA ILE A 54 -3.12 -4.09 1.56
C ILE A 54 -2.25 -5.34 1.45
N PHE A 55 -1.35 -5.58 2.41
CA PHE A 55 -0.52 -6.78 2.44
C PHE A 55 -1.36 -8.06 2.50
N VAL A 56 -2.38 -8.11 3.37
CA VAL A 56 -3.29 -9.26 3.47
C VAL A 56 -4.07 -9.45 2.17
N MET A 57 -4.59 -8.36 1.57
CA MET A 57 -5.33 -8.41 0.31
C MET A 57 -4.47 -8.95 -0.84
N VAL A 58 -3.25 -8.43 -1.01
CA VAL A 58 -2.29 -8.90 -2.03
C VAL A 58 -1.90 -10.36 -1.78
N LYS A 59 -1.67 -10.74 -0.52
CA LYS A 59 -1.36 -12.13 -0.15
C LYS A 59 -2.50 -13.07 -0.52
N GLN A 60 -3.75 -12.69 -0.26
CA GLN A 60 -4.92 -13.48 -0.65
C GLN A 60 -5.03 -13.61 -2.17
N ILE A 61 -4.93 -12.50 -2.91
CA ILE A 61 -4.99 -12.51 -4.38
C ILE A 61 -3.87 -13.39 -4.96
N ASN A 62 -2.64 -13.25 -4.47
CA ASN A 62 -1.53 -14.09 -4.93
C ASN A 62 -1.72 -15.57 -4.58
N ARG A 63 -2.38 -15.89 -3.45
CA ARG A 63 -2.71 -17.27 -3.10
C ARG A 63 -3.73 -17.86 -4.07
N LEU A 64 -4.82 -17.14 -4.36
CA LEU A 64 -5.84 -17.57 -5.31
C LEU A 64 -5.26 -17.71 -6.73
N LYS A 65 -4.44 -16.76 -7.19
CA LYS A 65 -3.76 -16.84 -8.49
C LYS A 65 -2.79 -18.03 -8.60
N ARG A 66 -2.25 -18.51 -7.49
CA ARG A 66 -1.35 -19.66 -7.45
C ARG A 66 -2.09 -20.99 -7.41
N GLU A 67 -3.32 -21.00 -6.88
CA GLU A 67 -4.21 -22.17 -6.88
C GLU A 67 -4.90 -22.40 -8.23
N VAL A 68 -4.95 -21.39 -9.10
CA VAL A 68 -5.28 -21.58 -10.51
C VAL A 68 -4.00 -22.07 -11.21
N PRO A 69 -3.89 -23.38 -11.55
CA PRO A 69 -2.79 -23.81 -12.39
C PRO A 69 -2.84 -22.97 -13.67
N PRO A 70 -1.68 -22.46 -14.17
CA PRO A 70 -1.65 -21.79 -15.46
C PRO A 70 -2.39 -22.70 -16.46
N PRO A 71 -3.32 -22.15 -17.26
CA PRO A 71 -4.04 -22.96 -18.22
C PRO A 71 -3.01 -23.80 -18.97
N PRO A 72 -3.24 -25.14 -19.10
CA PRO A 72 -2.31 -25.99 -19.82
C PRO A 72 -1.97 -25.26 -21.11
N PRO A 73 -0.66 -25.10 -21.44
CA PRO A 73 -0.23 -24.29 -22.55
C PRO A 73 -1.16 -24.65 -23.71
N ALA A 74 -1.95 -23.66 -24.16
CA ALA A 74 -2.88 -23.85 -25.25
C ALA A 74 -2.06 -24.59 -26.30
N LEU A 75 -2.43 -25.85 -26.59
CA LEU A 75 -1.72 -26.68 -27.54
C LEU A 75 -1.57 -25.78 -28.75
N ALA A 76 -0.37 -25.25 -28.95
CA ALA A 76 -0.16 -24.21 -29.93
C ALA A 76 -0.73 -24.80 -31.20
N GLU A 77 -1.78 -24.18 -31.75
CA GLU A 77 -2.34 -24.67 -32.98
C GLU A 77 -1.15 -24.86 -33.91
N PRO A 78 -0.96 -26.07 -34.46
CA PRO A 78 0.23 -26.34 -35.25
C PRO A 78 0.33 -25.21 -36.27
N PRO A 79 1.49 -24.55 -36.38
CA PRO A 79 1.65 -23.37 -37.23
C PRO A 79 1.02 -23.63 -38.59
N GLU A 80 0.39 -22.61 -39.18
CA GLU A 80 -0.27 -22.74 -40.50
C GLU A 80 0.65 -23.38 -41.54
N ASP A 81 1.97 -23.14 -41.44
CA ASP A 81 2.99 -23.82 -42.25
C ASP A 81 2.96 -25.36 -42.11
N VAL A 82 2.78 -25.89 -40.90
CA VAL A 82 2.68 -27.34 -40.65
C VAL A 82 1.35 -27.90 -41.17
N LYS A 83 0.27 -27.09 -41.18
CA LYS A 83 -1.02 -27.46 -41.79
C LYS A 83 -0.89 -27.49 -43.33
N LEU A 84 -0.33 -26.46 -43.94
CA LEU A 84 -0.08 -26.36 -45.38
C LEU A 84 0.85 -27.49 -45.88
N LEU A 85 1.92 -27.81 -45.14
CA LEU A 85 2.81 -28.91 -45.48
C LEU A 85 2.11 -30.28 -45.40
N ARG A 86 1.14 -30.46 -44.49
CA ARG A 86 0.30 -31.67 -44.45
C ARG A 86 -0.62 -31.77 -45.66
N GLU A 87 -1.26 -30.67 -46.03
CA GLU A 87 -2.14 -30.61 -47.20
C GLU A 87 -1.36 -30.88 -48.51
N ILE A 88 -0.17 -30.29 -48.66
CA ILE A 88 0.72 -30.53 -49.81
C ILE A 88 1.15 -32.01 -49.86
N ARG A 89 1.51 -32.61 -48.72
CA ARG A 89 1.87 -34.05 -48.66
C ARG A 89 0.71 -34.93 -49.11
N ASP A 90 -0.50 -34.64 -48.65
CA ASP A 90 -1.67 -35.47 -48.95
C ASP A 90 -2.15 -35.25 -50.40
N ALA A 91 -1.93 -34.07 -50.98
CA ALA A 91 -2.13 -33.80 -52.40
C ALA A 91 -1.12 -34.54 -53.30
N LEU A 92 0.14 -34.70 -52.86
CA LEU A 92 1.18 -35.45 -53.59
C LEU A 92 1.05 -36.98 -53.48
N ARG A 93 0.29 -37.48 -52.49
CA ARG A 93 0.01 -38.92 -52.34
C ARG A 93 -1.16 -39.40 -53.20
N LYS A 94 -1.81 -38.50 -53.93
CA LYS A 94 -2.96 -38.76 -54.80
C LYS A 94 -2.51 -38.70 -56.26
#